data_AF-A0A1Y5D8X4-F1
#
_entry.id   AF-A0A1Y5D8X4-F1
#
_cell.length_a   1.000
_cell.length_b   1.000
_cell.length_c   1.000
_cell.angle_alpha   90.00
_cell.angle_beta   90.00
_cell.angle_gamma   90.00
#
_symmetry.space_group_name_H-M   'P 1'
#
loop_
_entity.id
_entity.type
_entity.pdbx_description
1 polymer ?
#
loop_
_entity_poly.entity_id
_entity_poly.type
_entity_poly.pdbx_seq_one_letter_code
_entity_poly.pdbx_strand_id
1 'polypeptide(L)'
;MLETKQESGFEFVKAGKFSLSDTPCQLKNYTLTVKLDLYIQDFEKADETAYFITCEDKIVYVGEYTYNLKDRWLTRMHANHHMHDNIENSLEAEKQLYLWLCISPYCDIAGEGKLNISKSLEQKIMNVRKPEWNKRNKNSEAKEWREEHCKSVTDILKEHNTQILV
;
A
#
# COMPACT_ATOMS: atom_id res chain seq x y z
N MET A 1 19.74 -2.46 14.06
CA MET A 1 19.23 -2.98 12.77
C MET A 1 17.74 -2.70 12.72
N LEU A 2 17.21 -2.31 11.55
CA LEU A 2 15.77 -2.18 11.38
C LEU A 2 15.10 -3.55 11.37
N GLU A 3 13.87 -3.62 11.85
CA GLU A 3 13.04 -4.82 11.83
C GLU A 3 12.57 -5.10 10.39
N THR A 4 12.64 -6.36 9.95
CA THR A 4 12.13 -6.81 8.65
C THR A 4 11.13 -7.95 8.81
N LYS A 5 10.26 -8.12 7.80
CA LYS A 5 9.29 -9.22 7.74
C LYS A 5 9.04 -9.67 6.29
N GLN A 6 8.68 -10.94 6.14
CA GLN A 6 8.30 -11.53 4.86
C GLN A 6 6.79 -11.44 4.64
N GLU A 7 6.38 -10.97 3.47
CA GLU A 7 4.98 -10.94 3.07
C GLU A 7 4.83 -11.21 1.57
N SER A 8 3.99 -12.18 1.22
CA SER A 8 3.76 -12.61 -0.17
C SER A 8 5.03 -12.90 -0.98
N GLY A 9 6.09 -13.37 -0.33
CA GLY A 9 7.38 -13.71 -0.94
C GLY A 9 8.37 -12.54 -1.07
N PHE A 10 8.04 -11.38 -0.50
CA PHE A 10 8.89 -10.19 -0.51
C PHE A 10 9.25 -9.73 0.90
N GLU A 11 10.43 -9.16 1.05
CA GLU A 11 10.88 -8.58 2.31
C GLU A 11 10.42 -7.13 2.45
N PHE A 12 9.90 -6.80 3.63
CA PHE A 12 9.49 -5.47 4.02
C PHE A 12 10.27 -5.00 5.23
N VAL A 13 10.64 -3.72 5.25
CA VAL A 13 11.30 -3.06 6.37
C VAL A 13 10.32 -2.17 7.12
N LYS A 14 10.37 -2.21 8.46
CA LYS A 14 9.60 -1.30 9.32
C LYS A 14 10.19 0.10 9.19
N ALA A 15 9.48 1.00 8.52
CA ALA A 15 10.00 2.31 8.14
C ALA A 15 9.71 3.39 9.18
N GLY A 16 8.60 3.27 9.90
CA GLY A 16 8.23 4.25 10.92
C GLY A 16 7.04 3.82 11.77
N LYS A 17 6.76 4.64 12.79
CA LYS A 17 5.66 4.47 13.73
C LYS A 17 4.70 5.65 13.61
N PHE A 18 3.41 5.38 13.68
CA PHE A 18 2.42 6.45 13.78
C PHE A 18 2.23 6.88 15.24
N SER A 19 1.99 8.17 15.46
CA SER A 19 1.76 8.76 16.78
C SER A 19 0.80 9.94 16.69
N LEU A 20 0.12 10.27 17.80
CA LEU A 20 -0.65 11.51 17.90
C LEU A 20 0.30 12.68 18.12
N SER A 21 0.01 13.80 17.47
CA SER A 21 0.78 15.05 17.54
C SER A 21 0.29 15.93 18.68
N ASP A 22 1.19 16.34 19.57
CA ASP A 22 0.92 17.43 20.52
C ASP A 22 0.73 18.80 19.84
N THR A 23 1.12 18.91 18.56
CA THR A 23 1.02 20.14 17.78
C THR A 23 0.41 19.85 16.41
N PRO A 24 -0.93 19.76 16.31
CA PRO A 24 -1.59 19.42 15.06
C PRO A 24 -1.26 20.39 13.92
N CYS A 25 -1.17 19.88 12.69
CA CYS A 25 -0.94 20.68 11.50
C CYS A 25 -2.26 21.14 10.89
N GLN A 26 -2.52 22.44 10.99
CA GLN A 26 -3.68 23.09 10.37
C GLN A 26 -3.50 23.23 8.85
N LEU A 27 -4.38 22.59 8.08
CA LEU A 27 -4.57 22.83 6.65
C LEU A 27 -5.84 23.67 6.43
N LYS A 28 -6.10 24.08 5.19
CA LYS A 28 -7.21 25.00 4.86
C LYS A 28 -8.58 24.50 5.34
N ASN A 29 -8.84 23.18 5.24
CA ASN A 29 -10.15 22.58 5.50
C ASN A 29 -10.10 21.38 6.46
N TYR A 30 -8.93 21.05 7.01
CA TYR A 30 -8.73 19.84 7.81
C TYR A 30 -7.53 20.00 8.75
N THR A 31 -7.54 19.31 9.89
CA THR A 31 -6.43 19.29 10.85
C THR A 31 -5.75 17.94 10.83
N LEU A 32 -4.45 17.89 10.54
CA LEU A 32 -3.67 16.66 10.68
C LEU A 32 -3.16 16.53 12.11
N THR A 33 -3.70 15.60 12.86
CA THR A 33 -3.32 15.24 14.24
C THR A 33 -2.35 14.08 14.33
N VAL A 34 -2.14 13.32 13.25
CA VAL A 34 -1.28 12.14 13.23
C VAL A 34 0.09 12.49 12.63
N LYS A 35 1.16 12.00 13.25
CA LYS A 35 2.52 11.98 12.69
C LYS A 35 2.91 10.58 12.25
N LEU A 36 3.87 10.52 11.32
CA LEU A 36 4.60 9.31 10.98
C LEU A 36 6.07 9.57 11.31
N ASP A 37 6.52 9.02 12.44
CA ASP A 37 7.88 9.12 12.91
C ASP A 37 8.72 8.04 12.22
N LEU A 38 9.47 8.44 11.20
CA LEU A 38 10.35 7.54 10.45
C LEU A 38 11.59 7.18 11.28
N TYR A 39 11.98 5.91 11.29
CA TYR A 39 13.19 5.47 11.98
C TYR A 39 14.46 5.91 11.26
N ILE A 40 14.38 6.09 9.94
CA ILE A 40 15.42 6.69 9.11
C ILE A 40 14.77 7.76 8.24
N GLN A 41 15.23 9.00 8.36
CA GLN A 41 14.65 10.14 7.65
C GLN A 41 14.72 9.98 6.12
N ASP A 42 15.73 9.28 5.59
CA ASP A 42 15.84 9.05 4.14
C ASP A 42 14.72 8.18 3.56
N PHE A 43 13.91 7.49 4.37
CA PHE A 43 12.70 6.83 3.88
C PHE A 43 11.71 7.81 3.24
N GLU A 44 11.75 9.10 3.56
CA GLU A 44 10.98 10.13 2.85
C GLU A 44 11.24 10.14 1.34
N LYS A 45 12.45 9.75 0.93
CA LYS A 45 12.90 9.71 -0.47
C LYS A 45 12.81 8.30 -1.06
N ALA A 46 12.25 7.33 -0.34
CA ALA A 46 12.08 5.98 -0.86
C ALA A 46 11.22 6.04 -2.13
N ASP A 47 11.74 5.44 -3.20
CA ASP A 47 11.10 5.38 -4.51
C ASP A 47 9.83 4.51 -4.48
N GLU A 48 9.11 4.46 -5.60
CA GLU A 48 7.87 3.70 -5.77
C GLU A 48 7.95 2.26 -5.23
N THR A 49 7.08 1.96 -4.26
CA THR A 49 7.04 0.65 -3.63
C THR A 49 5.66 0.30 -3.07
N ALA A 50 5.43 -0.99 -2.84
CA ALA A 50 4.32 -1.47 -2.04
C ALA A 50 4.61 -1.26 -0.55
N TYR A 51 3.55 -1.00 0.22
CA TYR A 51 3.64 -0.83 1.66
C TYR A 51 2.41 -1.41 2.35
N PHE A 52 2.52 -1.60 3.66
CA PHE A 52 1.36 -1.88 4.50
C PHE A 52 1.48 -1.24 5.87
N ILE A 53 0.33 -1.09 6.52
CA ILE A 53 0.21 -0.66 7.92
C ILE A 53 -0.13 -1.87 8.75
N THR A 54 0.59 -2.06 9.85
CA THR A 54 0.17 -2.96 10.91
C THR A 54 -0.47 -2.18 12.04
N CYS A 55 -1.50 -2.75 12.66
CA CYS A 55 -2.04 -2.35 13.94
C CYS A 55 -1.84 -3.54 14.89
N GLU A 56 -1.00 -3.34 15.91
CA GLU A 56 -0.29 -4.44 16.58
C GLU A 56 0.43 -5.29 15.52
N ASP A 57 0.14 -6.59 15.48
CA ASP A 57 0.73 -7.55 14.52
C ASP A 57 -0.13 -7.78 13.27
N LYS A 58 -1.34 -7.19 13.20
CA LYS A 58 -2.29 -7.42 12.09
C LYS A 58 -2.08 -6.39 10.99
N ILE A 59 -1.97 -6.85 9.74
CA ILE A 59 -2.03 -5.96 8.57
C ILE A 59 -3.45 -5.42 8.43
N VAL A 60 -3.62 -4.11 8.59
CA VAL A 60 -4.92 -3.42 8.54
C VAL A 60 -5.13 -2.64 7.24
N TYR A 61 -4.05 -2.24 6.58
CA TYR A 61 -4.09 -1.54 5.31
C TYR A 61 -2.88 -1.90 4.43
N VAL A 62 -3.06 -1.94 3.12
CA VAL A 62 -2.02 -2.17 2.11
C VAL A 62 -2.20 -1.12 1.03
N GLY A 63 -1.11 -0.63 0.46
CA GLY A 63 -1.16 0.24 -0.71
C GLY A 63 0.15 0.21 -1.49
N GLU A 64 0.18 0.99 -2.55
CA GLU A 64 1.38 1.33 -3.29
C GLU A 64 1.42 2.85 -3.52
N TYR A 65 2.59 3.34 -3.92
CA TYR A 65 2.73 4.70 -4.39
C TYR A 65 3.71 4.77 -5.54
N THR A 66 3.48 5.75 -6.42
CA THR A 66 4.44 6.21 -7.41
C THR A 66 5.21 7.41 -6.85
N TYR A 67 6.45 7.61 -7.32
CA TYR A 67 7.36 8.70 -6.96
C TYR A 67 8.09 8.59 -5.61
N ASN A 68 7.54 9.05 -4.48
CA ASN A 68 8.21 8.85 -3.19
C ASN A 68 7.28 8.86 -1.97
N LEU A 69 7.79 8.35 -0.85
CA LEU A 69 7.04 8.25 0.40
C LEU A 69 6.53 9.59 0.90
N LYS A 70 7.35 10.64 0.85
CA LYS A 70 6.98 11.95 1.36
C LYS A 70 5.75 12.49 0.64
N ASP A 71 5.71 12.41 -0.68
CA ASP A 71 4.56 12.87 -1.45
C ASP A 71 3.32 12.00 -1.24
N ARG A 72 3.50 10.71 -0.96
CA ARG A 72 2.38 9.81 -0.66
C ARG A 72 1.78 10.03 0.73
N TRP A 73 2.63 10.22 1.74
CA TRP A 73 2.25 10.08 3.14
C TRP A 73 2.39 11.34 3.97
N LEU A 74 3.22 12.30 3.57
CA LEU A 74 3.66 13.36 4.48
C LEU A 74 3.26 14.75 4.00
N THR A 75 2.77 15.55 4.93
CA THR A 75 2.62 17.00 4.74
C THR A 75 3.09 17.68 6.02
N ARG A 76 4.17 18.47 5.94
CA ARG A 76 4.79 19.14 7.11
C ARG A 76 5.02 18.15 8.28
N MET A 77 5.62 16.99 8.00
CA MET A 77 5.89 15.90 8.95
C MET A 77 4.64 15.20 9.54
N HIS A 78 3.44 15.54 9.08
CA HIS A 78 2.20 14.88 9.50
C HIS A 78 1.75 13.87 8.45
N ALA A 79 1.12 12.78 8.91
CA ALA A 79 0.54 11.78 8.04
C ALA A 79 -0.68 12.37 7.32
N ASN A 80 -0.57 12.60 6.02
CA ASN A 80 -1.64 13.09 5.16
C ASN A 80 -2.03 11.99 4.17
N HIS A 81 -2.97 11.15 4.59
CA HIS A 81 -3.42 10.01 3.79
C HIS A 81 -4.91 9.79 4.04
N HIS A 82 -5.63 9.23 3.07
CA HIS A 82 -7.07 8.96 3.18
C HIS A 82 -7.46 7.93 4.27
N MET A 83 -6.46 7.34 4.94
CA MET A 83 -6.62 6.46 6.10
C MET A 83 -6.42 7.19 7.43
N HIS A 84 -6.28 8.53 7.42
CA HIS A 84 -5.98 9.33 8.61
C HIS A 84 -6.95 9.00 9.76
N ASP A 85 -8.26 9.10 9.55
CA ASP A 85 -9.26 8.83 10.60
C ASP A 85 -9.12 7.42 11.20
N ASN A 86 -8.80 6.40 10.39
CA ASN A 86 -8.59 5.04 10.90
C ASN A 86 -7.33 4.93 11.78
N ILE A 87 -6.27 5.65 11.40
CA ILE A 87 -5.02 5.69 12.15
C ILE A 87 -5.25 6.45 13.46
N GLU A 88 -5.86 7.63 13.42
CA GLU A 88 -6.19 8.45 14.58
C GLU A 88 -7.02 7.65 15.60
N ASN A 89 -8.17 7.10 15.18
CA ASN A 89 -9.04 6.30 16.05
C ASN A 89 -8.30 5.10 16.69
N SER A 90 -7.36 4.50 15.97
CA SER A 90 -6.58 3.37 16.50
C SER A 90 -5.56 3.83 17.54
N LEU A 91 -4.93 4.99 17.33
CA LEU A 91 -4.00 5.57 18.29
C LEU A 91 -4.70 6.07 19.55
N GLU A 92 -5.90 6.65 19.43
CA GLU A 92 -6.74 7.04 20.58
C GLU A 92 -7.16 5.82 21.42
N ALA A 93 -7.32 4.66 20.79
CA ALA A 93 -7.54 3.38 21.46
C ALA A 93 -6.23 2.73 21.97
N GLU A 94 -5.15 3.51 22.07
CA GLU A 94 -3.82 3.11 22.56
C GLU A 94 -3.16 1.97 21.77
N LYS A 95 -3.56 1.74 20.51
CA LYS A 95 -2.96 0.70 19.67
C LYS A 95 -1.67 1.18 19.03
N GLN A 96 -0.77 0.24 18.75
CA GLN A 96 0.48 0.52 18.06
C GLN A 96 0.33 0.37 16.55
N LEU A 97 0.72 1.38 15.78
CA LEU A 97 0.69 1.32 14.32
C LEU A 97 2.05 1.60 13.69
N TYR A 98 2.37 0.81 12.66
CA TYR A 98 3.66 0.87 11.97
C TYR A 98 3.49 0.84 10.47
N LEU A 99 4.31 1.63 9.77
CA LEU A 99 4.43 1.59 8.32
C LEU A 99 5.57 0.66 7.91
N TRP A 100 5.31 -0.20 6.93
CA TRP A 100 6.27 -1.14 6.37
C TRP A 100 6.42 -0.94 4.86
N LEU A 101 7.65 -0.87 4.35
CA LEU A 101 7.95 -0.64 2.94
C LEU A 101 8.60 -1.89 2.33
N CYS A 102 8.20 -2.29 1.12
CA CYS A 102 8.86 -3.37 0.40
C CYS A 102 10.26 -2.92 -0.03
N ILE A 103 11.27 -3.74 0.24
CA ILE A 103 12.68 -3.41 0.01
C ILE A 103 13.02 -3.44 -1.49
N SER A 104 12.47 -4.39 -2.24
CA SER A 104 12.75 -4.57 -3.66
C SER A 104 11.52 -5.12 -4.38
N PRO A 105 10.56 -4.26 -4.77
CA PRO A 105 9.32 -4.69 -5.43
C PRO A 105 9.53 -4.92 -6.94
N TYR A 106 10.65 -5.53 -7.34
CA TYR A 106 11.03 -5.69 -8.74
C TYR A 106 11.18 -7.17 -9.11
N CYS A 107 10.75 -7.51 -10.32
CA CYS A 107 11.04 -8.79 -10.97
C CYS A 107 11.88 -8.56 -12.22
N ASP A 108 12.82 -9.46 -12.48
CA ASP A 108 13.59 -9.44 -13.72
C ASP A 108 12.73 -9.92 -14.90
N ILE A 109 12.71 -9.15 -15.98
CA ILE A 109 12.20 -9.55 -17.29
C ILE A 109 13.41 -9.85 -18.19
N ALA A 110 13.45 -11.07 -18.72
CA ALA A 110 14.54 -11.53 -19.55
C ALA A 110 14.77 -10.59 -20.74
N GLY A 111 15.95 -9.95 -20.78
CA GLY A 111 16.33 -9.02 -21.84
C GLY A 111 15.79 -7.59 -21.71
N GLU A 112 14.87 -7.33 -20.79
CA GLU A 112 14.18 -6.02 -20.66
C GLU A 112 14.43 -5.31 -19.32
N GLY A 113 15.18 -5.94 -18.41
CA GLY A 113 15.57 -5.34 -17.13
C GLY A 113 14.57 -5.66 -16.02
N LYS A 114 14.27 -4.68 -15.17
CA LYS A 114 13.43 -4.88 -13.96
C LYS A 114 12.06 -4.23 -14.12
N LEU A 115 11.01 -4.99 -13.84
CA LEU A 115 9.63 -4.51 -13.76
C LEU A 115 9.24 -4.29 -12.30
N ASN A 116 8.77 -3.08 -11.98
CA ASN A 116 8.13 -2.81 -10.70
C ASN A 116 6.78 -3.54 -10.63
N ILE A 117 6.61 -4.39 -9.62
CA ILE A 117 5.41 -5.20 -9.39
C ILE A 117 4.64 -4.76 -8.14
N SER A 118 4.86 -3.55 -7.63
CA SER A 118 4.24 -3.03 -6.39
C SER A 118 2.73 -3.15 -6.40
N LYS A 119 2.08 -2.80 -7.51
CA LYS A 119 0.63 -2.92 -7.68
C LYS A 119 0.14 -4.37 -7.65
N SER A 120 0.89 -5.28 -8.28
CA SER A 120 0.58 -6.72 -8.23
C SER A 120 0.76 -7.27 -6.81
N LEU A 121 1.78 -6.79 -6.10
CA LEU A 121 2.06 -7.16 -4.71
C LEU A 121 0.97 -6.64 -3.77
N GLU A 122 0.55 -5.38 -3.89
CA GLU A 122 -0.59 -4.80 -3.16
C GLU A 122 -1.82 -5.71 -3.30
N GLN A 123 -2.21 -6.02 -4.54
CA GLN A 123 -3.37 -6.86 -4.81
C GLN A 123 -3.22 -8.27 -4.21
N LYS A 124 -2.03 -8.86 -4.29
CA LYS A 124 -1.74 -10.19 -3.71
C LYS A 124 -1.92 -10.17 -2.20
N ILE A 125 -1.33 -9.21 -1.50
CA ILE A 125 -1.43 -9.08 -0.04
C ILE A 125 -2.89 -8.80 0.36
N MET A 126 -3.59 -7.91 -0.34
CA MET A 126 -5.01 -7.65 -0.10
C MET A 126 -5.86 -8.92 -0.22
N ASN A 127 -5.59 -9.76 -1.21
CA ASN A 127 -6.32 -11.01 -1.43
C ASN A 127 -6.05 -12.08 -0.36
N VAL A 128 -4.81 -12.17 0.12
CA VAL A 128 -4.40 -13.16 1.12
C VAL A 128 -4.78 -12.73 2.53
N ARG A 129 -4.52 -11.46 2.88
CA ARG A 129 -4.64 -10.93 4.24
C ARG A 129 -6.01 -10.33 4.55
N LYS A 130 -6.77 -9.94 3.51
CA LYS A 130 -8.08 -9.25 3.64
C LYS A 130 -8.05 -8.11 4.68
N PRO A 131 -7.12 -7.14 4.54
CA PRO A 131 -7.00 -6.00 5.45
C PRO A 131 -8.32 -5.23 5.54
N GLU A 132 -8.72 -4.90 6.77
CA GLU A 132 -10.05 -4.35 7.08
C GLU A 132 -10.24 -2.90 6.60
N TRP A 133 -9.17 -2.14 6.40
CA TRP A 133 -9.25 -0.75 5.94
C TRP A 133 -9.20 -0.60 4.42
N ASN A 134 -8.80 -1.65 3.69
CA ASN A 134 -8.87 -1.62 2.23
C ASN A 134 -10.32 -1.82 1.77
N LYS A 135 -10.92 -0.77 1.20
CA LYS A 135 -12.23 -0.87 0.55
C LYS A 135 -12.16 -1.86 -0.61
N ARG A 136 -13.09 -2.81 -0.64
CA ARG A 136 -13.24 -3.81 -1.70
C ARG A 136 -14.57 -3.63 -2.41
N ASN A 137 -14.58 -3.76 -3.73
CA ASN A 137 -15.84 -3.87 -4.46
C ASN A 137 -16.57 -5.14 -4.03
N LYS A 138 -17.90 -5.08 -3.91
CA LYS A 138 -18.75 -6.22 -3.48
C LYS A 138 -18.47 -7.51 -4.30
N ASN A 139 -18.11 -7.35 -5.57
CA ASN A 139 -17.87 -8.46 -6.49
C ASN A 139 -16.38 -8.87 -6.59
N SER A 140 -15.47 -8.21 -5.88
CA SER A 140 -14.02 -8.48 -5.98
C SER A 140 -13.63 -9.86 -5.42
N GLU A 141 -14.43 -10.40 -4.50
CA GLU A 141 -14.25 -11.75 -3.95
C GLU A 141 -15.13 -12.82 -4.64
N ALA A 142 -16.08 -12.40 -5.46
CA ALA A 142 -16.98 -13.31 -6.18
C ALA A 142 -16.28 -13.84 -7.43
N LYS A 143 -15.45 -14.89 -7.25
CA LYS A 143 -14.76 -15.58 -8.35
C LYS A 143 -15.75 -15.99 -9.45
N GLU A 144 -16.83 -16.65 -9.05
CA GLU A 144 -17.91 -17.09 -9.95
C GLU A 144 -18.53 -15.92 -10.72
N TRP A 145 -18.87 -14.82 -10.04
CA TRP A 145 -19.42 -13.63 -10.70
C TRP A 145 -18.46 -13.06 -11.75
N ARG A 146 -17.16 -12.99 -11.45
CA ARG A 146 -16.16 -12.49 -12.41
C ARG A 146 -15.98 -13.45 -13.58
N GLU A 147 -15.97 -14.75 -13.34
CA GLU A 147 -15.88 -15.75 -14.42
C GLU A 147 -17.11 -15.71 -15.34
N GLU A 148 -18.28 -15.38 -14.80
CA GLU A 148 -19.53 -15.25 -15.56
C GLU A 148 -19.66 -13.89 -16.28
N HIS A 149 -19.22 -12.79 -15.66
CA HIS A 149 -19.52 -11.43 -16.12
C HIS A 149 -18.32 -10.67 -16.69
N CYS A 150 -17.09 -11.17 -16.53
CA CYS A 150 -15.88 -10.52 -17.05
C CYS A 150 -15.22 -11.39 -18.11
N LYS A 151 -14.71 -10.75 -19.17
CA LYS A 151 -13.89 -11.40 -20.19
C LYS A 151 -12.45 -10.92 -20.06
N SER A 152 -11.49 -11.82 -20.29
CA SER A 152 -10.11 -11.39 -20.44
C SER A 152 -9.97 -10.56 -21.73
N VAL A 153 -9.00 -9.63 -21.77
CA VAL A 153 -8.71 -8.88 -23.00
C VAL A 153 -8.41 -9.82 -24.16
N THR A 154 -7.72 -10.94 -23.91
CA THR A 154 -7.45 -11.98 -24.91
C THR A 154 -8.73 -12.58 -25.48
N ASP A 155 -9.74 -12.86 -24.66
CA ASP A 155 -11.00 -13.43 -25.14
C ASP A 155 -11.81 -12.41 -25.94
N ILE A 156 -11.80 -11.14 -25.52
CA ILE A 156 -12.40 -10.04 -26.29
C ILE A 156 -11.73 -9.94 -27.68
N LEU A 157 -10.40 -9.97 -27.74
CA LEU A 157 -9.68 -9.87 -29.03
C LEU A 157 -9.96 -11.05 -29.97
N LYS A 158 -10.09 -12.26 -29.41
CA LYS A 158 -10.50 -13.45 -30.18
C LYS A 158 -11.89 -13.30 -30.78
N GLU A 159 -12.86 -12.78 -30.01
CA GLU A 159 -14.23 -12.55 -30.48
C GLU A 159 -14.30 -11.53 -31.63
N HIS A 160 -13.38 -10.58 -31.65
CA HIS A 160 -13.30 -9.52 -32.65
C HIS A 160 -12.30 -9.81 -33.80
N ASN A 161 -11.80 -11.05 -33.94
CA ASN A 161 -10.84 -11.46 -34.99
C ASN A 161 -9.64 -10.51 -35.14
N THR A 162 -9.21 -9.89 -34.03
CA THR A 162 -8.08 -8.97 -34.05
C THR A 162 -6.80 -9.79 -33.99
N GLN A 163 -6.00 -9.78 -35.06
CA GLN A 163 -4.67 -10.39 -35.02
C GLN A 163 -3.77 -9.61 -34.06
N ILE A 164 -3.27 -10.28 -33.02
CA ILE A 164 -2.22 -9.73 -32.16
C ILE A 164 -0.90 -10.06 -32.86
N LEU A 165 -0.22 -9.05 -33.36
CA LEU A 165 1.20 -9.17 -33.73
C LEU A 165 1.97 -9.20 -32.41
N VAL A 166 2.38 -10.41 -31.99
CA VAL A 166 3.30 -10.63 -30.87
C VAL A 166 4.70 -10.75 -31.44
#